data_AF-F1DDD2-F1
#
_entry.id   AF-F1DDD2-F1
#
_cell.length_a   1.000
_cell.length_b   1.000
_cell.length_c   1.000
_cell.angle_alpha   90.00
_cell.angle_beta   90.00
_cell.angle_gamma   90.00
#
_symmetry.space_group_name_H-M   'P 1'
#
loop_
_entity.id
_entity.type
_entity.pdbx_description
1 polymer ?
#
loop_
_entity_poly.entity_id
_entity_poly.type
_entity_poly.pdbx_seq_one_letter_code
_entity_poly.pdbx_strand_id
1 'polypeptide(L)'
;LHLCNKNFPNINSKDSSKAKHDLLLDVCYAAKYEGNSIKTHYPKYDAEYSSGSGFTLCTMLARSFADIGDIIRGKDLYRGNSKEKDYLQDKLKKYFQKIYDNLKDSTLQDKYKDEKDRNYYQLREDWWTANRHTVWEALTCDVKGNRYFRPTCGGEKNPSLTPNQCRCTKSSGAKANQVPTYFDYVPQYLR
;
A
#
# COMPACT_ATOMS: atom_id res chain seq x y z
N LEU A 1 -7.31 0.35 14.49
CA LEU A 1 -6.84 0.80 13.17
C LEU A 1 -8.07 1.08 12.30
N HIS A 2 -8.36 2.34 12.01
CA HIS A 2 -9.46 2.74 11.13
C HIS A 2 -8.88 3.17 9.79
N LEU A 3 -8.25 2.22 9.08
CA LEU A 3 -7.81 2.46 7.71
C LEU A 3 -9.04 2.88 6.89
N CYS A 4 -8.95 3.94 6.10
CA CYS A 4 -10.01 4.45 5.22
C CYS A 4 -10.23 3.51 4.03
N ASN A 5 -10.64 2.28 4.33
CA ASN A 5 -10.87 1.21 3.37
C ASN A 5 -12.32 1.12 2.90
N LYS A 6 -13.19 2.08 3.27
CA LYS A 6 -14.62 2.09 2.91
C LYS A 6 -14.89 2.06 1.40
N ASN A 7 -13.91 2.44 0.58
CA ASN A 7 -14.00 2.35 -0.88
C ASN A 7 -13.69 0.94 -1.41
N PHE A 8 -13.01 0.09 -0.63
CA PHE A 8 -12.66 -1.26 -1.06
C PHE A 8 -13.84 -2.25 -1.19
N PRO A 9 -14.91 -2.17 -0.38
CA PRO A 9 -16.11 -2.98 -0.58
C PRO A 9 -16.77 -2.83 -1.96
N ASN A 10 -16.58 -1.67 -2.62
CA ASN A 10 -17.19 -1.35 -3.91
C ASN A 10 -16.36 -1.78 -5.13
N ILE A 11 -15.22 -2.45 -4.90
CA ILE A 11 -14.33 -2.97 -5.94
C ILE A 11 -15.09 -4.04 -6.73
N ASN A 12 -15.50 -3.74 -7.98
CA ASN A 12 -16.18 -4.65 -8.90
C ASN A 12 -15.68 -4.48 -10.34
N SER A 13 -14.90 -5.46 -10.84
CA SER A 13 -14.40 -5.43 -12.21
C SER A 13 -15.44 -6.14 -13.08
N LYS A 14 -16.17 -5.35 -13.87
CA LYS A 14 -17.16 -5.88 -14.84
C LYS A 14 -16.47 -6.52 -16.05
N ASP A 15 -15.24 -6.12 -16.34
CA ASP A 15 -14.41 -6.58 -17.45
C ASP A 15 -13.13 -7.23 -16.91
N SER A 16 -13.07 -8.56 -16.97
CA SER A 16 -11.96 -9.32 -16.40
C SER A 16 -10.60 -8.96 -17.00
N SER A 17 -10.57 -8.49 -18.26
CA SER A 17 -9.33 -8.08 -18.94
C SER A 17 -8.67 -6.84 -18.30
N LYS A 18 -9.45 -6.05 -17.56
CA LYS A 18 -9.00 -4.82 -16.87
C LYS A 18 -8.81 -5.01 -15.37
N ALA A 19 -9.08 -6.19 -14.83
CA ALA A 19 -9.07 -6.44 -13.39
C ALA A 19 -7.81 -5.94 -12.65
N LYS A 20 -6.61 -6.07 -13.27
CA LYS A 20 -5.35 -5.56 -12.68
C LYS A 20 -5.28 -4.03 -12.59
N HIS A 21 -5.84 -3.34 -13.58
CA HIS A 21 -5.86 -1.87 -13.64
C HIS A 21 -6.97 -1.31 -12.76
N ASP A 22 -8.15 -1.94 -12.76
CA ASP A 22 -9.27 -1.60 -11.89
C ASP A 22 -8.83 -1.72 -10.41
N LEU A 23 -8.18 -2.83 -10.04
CA LEU A 23 -7.66 -3.01 -8.69
C LEU A 23 -6.65 -1.92 -8.32
N LEU A 24 -5.73 -1.56 -9.22
CA LEU A 24 -4.76 -0.51 -8.95
C LEU A 24 -5.43 0.84 -8.73
N LEU A 25 -6.44 1.17 -9.54
CA LEU A 25 -7.21 2.40 -9.41
C LEU A 25 -7.88 2.48 -8.03
N ASP A 26 -8.58 1.42 -7.63
CA ASP A 26 -9.30 1.38 -6.36
C ASP A 26 -8.35 1.48 -5.16
N VAL A 27 -7.21 0.79 -5.21
CA VAL A 27 -6.17 0.86 -4.16
C VAL A 27 -5.56 2.25 -4.08
N CYS A 28 -5.23 2.87 -5.21
CA CYS A 28 -4.72 4.24 -5.25
C CYS A 28 -5.75 5.24 -4.73
N TYR A 29 -7.02 5.07 -5.08
CA TYR A 29 -8.09 5.92 -4.56
C TYR A 29 -8.18 5.83 -3.04
N ALA A 30 -8.20 4.62 -2.48
CA ALA A 30 -8.24 4.45 -1.03
C ALA A 30 -6.97 4.99 -0.34
N ALA A 31 -5.78 4.76 -0.91
CA ALA A 31 -4.54 5.32 -0.42
C ALA A 31 -4.57 6.85 -0.38
N LYS A 32 -5.09 7.51 -1.42
CA LYS A 32 -5.27 8.97 -1.43
C LYS A 32 -6.15 9.46 -0.29
N TYR A 33 -7.28 8.80 -0.03
CA TYR A 33 -8.16 9.18 1.08
C TYR A 33 -7.50 8.96 2.43
N GLU A 34 -6.82 7.83 2.61
CA GLU A 34 -6.09 7.53 3.85
C GLU A 34 -5.02 8.59 4.14
N GLY A 35 -4.23 8.95 3.12
CA GLY A 35 -3.19 9.97 3.25
C GLY A 35 -3.75 11.33 3.64
N ASN A 36 -4.86 11.73 3.03
CA ASN A 36 -5.56 12.97 3.39
C ASN A 36 -6.13 12.94 4.80
N SER A 37 -6.72 11.81 5.22
CA SER A 37 -7.23 11.62 6.57
C SER A 37 -6.12 11.78 7.61
N ILE A 38 -4.99 11.08 7.43
CA ILE A 38 -3.83 11.16 8.32
C ILE A 38 -3.27 12.58 8.36
N LYS A 39 -3.02 13.20 7.21
CA LYS A 39 -2.52 14.58 7.13
C LYS A 39 -3.42 15.56 7.88
N THR A 40 -4.74 15.41 7.76
CA THR A 40 -5.72 16.31 8.37
C THR A 40 -5.74 16.19 9.89
N HIS A 41 -5.62 14.97 10.42
CA HIS A 41 -5.70 14.71 11.86
C HIS A 41 -4.35 14.76 12.58
N TYR A 42 -3.25 14.63 11.84
CA TYR A 42 -1.90 14.61 12.40
C TYR A 42 -1.57 15.81 13.32
N PRO A 43 -1.91 17.08 12.99
CA PRO A 43 -1.59 18.20 13.87
C PRO A 43 -2.26 18.10 15.26
N LYS A 44 -3.47 17.54 15.32
CA LYS A 44 -4.17 17.33 16.59
C LYS A 44 -3.49 16.24 17.42
N TYR A 45 -3.14 15.14 16.77
CA TYR A 45 -2.39 14.05 17.40
C TYR A 45 -1.03 14.53 17.91
N ASP A 46 -0.28 15.30 17.13
CA ASP A 46 1.02 15.84 17.52
C ASP A 46 0.93 16.81 18.71
N ALA A 47 -0.13 17.63 18.77
CA ALA A 47 -0.41 18.52 19.89
C ALA A 47 -0.87 17.77 21.17
N GLU A 48 -1.59 16.67 21.03
CA GLU A 48 -2.06 15.86 22.16
C GLU A 48 -0.91 15.03 22.76
N TYR A 49 -0.04 14.48 21.91
CA TYR A 49 1.08 13.61 22.30
C TYR A 49 2.43 14.33 22.23
N SER A 50 2.43 15.65 22.48
CA SER A 50 3.61 16.53 22.42
C SER A 50 4.77 16.12 23.35
N SER A 51 4.56 15.16 24.24
CA SER A 51 5.58 14.55 25.11
C SER A 51 6.51 13.55 24.41
N GLY A 52 6.94 13.84 23.17
CA GLY A 52 7.99 13.05 22.52
C GLY A 52 7.51 11.86 21.69
N SER A 53 6.30 11.89 21.15
CA SER A 53 5.93 11.04 20.00
C SER A 53 6.86 11.39 18.82
N GLY A 54 8.04 10.77 18.74
CA GLY A 54 9.04 10.98 17.69
C GLY A 54 8.59 10.53 16.29
N PHE A 55 7.29 10.32 16.08
CA PHE A 55 6.72 9.81 14.84
C PHE A 55 6.28 10.96 13.93
N THR A 56 7.10 11.24 12.92
CA THR A 56 6.77 12.23 11.89
C THR A 56 5.53 11.84 11.08
N LEU A 57 4.87 12.80 10.44
CA LEU A 57 3.77 12.55 9.49
C LEU A 57 4.13 11.45 8.46
N CYS A 58 5.34 11.49 7.92
CA CYS A 58 5.82 10.47 6.98
C CYS A 58 5.91 9.06 7.59
N THR A 59 6.14 8.95 8.91
CA THR A 59 6.16 7.68 9.62
C THR A 59 4.76 7.12 9.80
N MET A 60 3.76 7.97 10.09
CA MET A 60 2.36 7.57 10.14
C MET A 60 1.86 7.07 8.78
N LEU A 61 2.24 7.78 7.71
CA LEU A 61 1.96 7.36 6.32
C LEU A 61 2.66 6.03 5.99
N ALA A 62 3.91 5.85 6.41
CA ALA A 62 4.65 4.60 6.20
C ALA A 62 3.99 3.38 6.89
N ARG A 63 3.46 3.55 8.10
CA ARG A 63 2.69 2.49 8.79
C ARG A 63 1.41 2.15 8.05
N SER A 64 0.64 3.18 7.66
CA SER A 64 -0.63 2.99 6.95
C SER A 64 -0.43 2.35 5.57
N PHE A 65 0.67 2.69 4.89
CA PHE A 65 1.09 2.02 3.65
C PHE A 65 1.36 0.52 3.84
N ALA A 66 2.04 0.14 4.94
CA ALA A 66 2.31 -1.25 5.25
C ALA A 66 1.01 -2.02 5.56
N ASP A 67 0.06 -1.40 6.25
CA ASP A 67 -1.25 -1.98 6.52
C ASP A 67 -2.09 -2.16 5.24
N ILE A 68 -2.09 -1.17 4.33
CA ILE A 68 -2.69 -1.34 2.99
C ILE A 68 -2.05 -2.53 2.27
N GLY A 69 -0.73 -2.63 2.30
CA GLY A 69 0.00 -3.74 1.69
C GLY A 69 -0.40 -5.09 2.26
N ASP A 70 -0.52 -5.20 3.59
CA ASP A 70 -0.96 -6.45 4.24
C ASP A 70 -2.41 -6.81 3.94
N ILE A 71 -3.30 -5.84 3.82
CA ILE A 71 -4.69 -6.09 3.39
C ILE A 71 -4.70 -6.68 1.97
N ILE A 72 -3.97 -6.08 1.03
CA ILE A 72 -3.89 -6.56 -0.35
C ILE A 72 -3.30 -7.96 -0.41
N ARG A 73 -2.22 -8.21 0.35
CA ARG A 73 -1.51 -9.49 0.37
C ARG A 73 -2.20 -10.59 1.17
N GLY A 74 -3.30 -10.25 1.86
CA GLY A 74 -4.03 -11.20 2.71
C GLY A 74 -3.27 -11.57 3.99
N LYS A 75 -2.37 -10.68 4.45
CA LYS A 75 -1.53 -10.85 5.65
C LYS A 75 -2.01 -10.02 6.84
N ASP A 76 -3.01 -9.17 6.65
CA ASP A 76 -3.54 -8.31 7.71
C ASP A 76 -4.14 -9.14 8.86
N LEU A 77 -3.70 -8.87 10.08
CA LEU A 77 -4.06 -9.55 11.32
C LEU A 77 -5.23 -8.89 12.05
N TYR A 78 -5.77 -7.76 11.57
CA TYR A 78 -6.86 -7.05 12.26
C TYR A 78 -8.08 -7.97 12.47
N ARG A 79 -8.61 -8.04 13.70
CA ARG A 79 -9.76 -8.92 14.04
C ARG A 79 -11.02 -8.18 14.49
N GLY A 80 -11.03 -6.84 14.45
CA GLY A 80 -12.10 -6.03 15.06
C GLY A 80 -13.47 -6.21 14.40
N ASN A 81 -13.62 -5.74 13.15
CA ASN A 81 -14.86 -5.93 12.38
C ASN A 81 -14.68 -7.12 11.42
N SER A 82 -14.83 -8.34 11.93
CA SER A 82 -14.59 -9.57 11.16
C SER A 82 -15.42 -9.63 9.87
N LYS A 83 -16.70 -9.24 9.91
CA LYS A 83 -17.58 -9.29 8.74
C LYS A 83 -17.11 -8.40 7.58
N GLU A 84 -16.72 -7.16 7.88
CA GLU A 84 -16.24 -6.23 6.85
C GLU A 84 -14.88 -6.66 6.29
N LYS A 85 -14.00 -7.15 7.16
CA LYS A 85 -12.71 -7.71 6.74
C LYS A 85 -12.88 -8.94 5.85
N ASP A 86 -13.72 -9.88 6.26
CA ASP A 86 -13.96 -11.12 5.51
C ASP A 86 -14.57 -10.80 4.15
N TYR A 87 -15.55 -9.88 4.12
CA TYR A 87 -16.13 -9.37 2.86
C TYR A 87 -15.06 -8.76 1.94
N LEU A 88 -14.19 -7.92 2.49
CA LEU A 88 -13.09 -7.31 1.75
C LEU A 88 -12.10 -8.36 1.22
N GLN A 89 -11.69 -9.31 2.06
CA GLN A 89 -10.77 -10.37 1.65
C GLN A 89 -11.38 -11.25 0.56
N ASP A 90 -12.67 -11.58 0.64
CA ASP A 90 -13.38 -12.33 -0.39
C ASP A 90 -13.48 -11.56 -1.72
N LYS A 91 -13.68 -10.24 -1.67
CA LYS A 91 -13.64 -9.39 -2.86
C LYS A 91 -12.25 -9.39 -3.50
N LEU A 92 -11.20 -9.24 -2.70
CA LEU A 92 -9.82 -9.32 -3.18
C LEU A 92 -9.52 -10.70 -3.79
N LYS A 93 -9.95 -11.80 -3.16
CA LYS A 93 -9.79 -13.15 -3.72
C LYS A 93 -10.42 -13.27 -5.11
N LYS A 94 -11.65 -12.77 -5.28
CA LYS A 94 -12.35 -12.75 -6.58
C LYS A 94 -11.62 -11.91 -7.62
N TYR A 95 -10.99 -10.80 -7.21
CA TYR A 95 -10.18 -9.97 -8.10
C TYR A 95 -8.92 -10.68 -8.56
N PHE A 96 -8.17 -11.27 -7.63
CA PHE A 96 -6.95 -12.01 -7.94
C PHE A 96 -7.24 -13.27 -8.74
N GLN A 97 -8.38 -13.93 -8.52
CA GLN A 97 -8.88 -14.98 -9.42
C GLN A 97 -9.05 -14.45 -10.84
N LYS A 98 -9.76 -13.33 -11.04
CA LYS A 98 -9.91 -12.74 -12.38
C LYS A 98 -8.56 -12.38 -13.00
N ILE A 99 -7.63 -11.82 -12.22
CA ILE A 99 -6.28 -11.49 -12.72
C ILE A 99 -5.56 -12.77 -13.16
N TYR A 100 -5.62 -13.83 -12.35
CA TYR A 100 -5.04 -15.13 -12.64
C TYR A 100 -5.64 -15.76 -13.91
N ASP A 101 -6.96 -15.78 -14.04
CA ASP A 101 -7.68 -16.34 -15.20
C ASP A 101 -7.35 -15.60 -16.51
N ASN A 102 -6.93 -14.33 -16.43
CA ASN A 102 -6.51 -13.53 -17.59
C ASN A 102 -5.00 -13.59 -17.89
N LEU A 103 -4.22 -14.37 -17.12
CA LEU A 103 -2.84 -14.66 -17.48
C LEU A 103 -2.82 -15.51 -18.76
N LYS A 104 -2.22 -14.98 -19.83
CA LYS A 104 -2.15 -15.66 -21.13
C LYS A 104 -1.03 -16.70 -21.23
N ASP A 105 -0.09 -16.66 -20.29
CA ASP A 105 1.10 -17.50 -20.26
C ASP A 105 0.90 -18.66 -19.28
N SER A 106 0.97 -19.89 -19.78
CA SER A 106 0.80 -21.10 -18.97
C SER A 106 1.88 -21.23 -17.90
N THR A 107 3.11 -20.76 -18.14
CA THR A 107 4.19 -20.80 -17.15
C THR A 107 3.90 -19.89 -15.96
N LEU A 108 3.26 -18.73 -16.22
CA LEU A 108 2.81 -17.82 -15.17
C LEU A 108 1.59 -18.36 -14.43
N GLN A 109 0.67 -19.03 -15.13
CA GLN A 109 -0.44 -19.72 -14.47
C GLN A 109 0.08 -20.79 -13.51
N ASP A 110 1.01 -21.64 -13.95
CA ASP A 110 1.61 -22.67 -13.08
C ASP A 110 2.34 -22.06 -11.88
N LYS A 111 3.09 -20.96 -12.09
CA LYS A 111 3.77 -20.23 -11.00
C LYS A 111 2.79 -19.74 -9.94
N TYR A 112 1.65 -19.17 -10.34
CA TYR A 112 0.71 -18.53 -9.41
C TYR A 112 -0.45 -19.42 -8.98
N LYS A 113 -0.43 -20.69 -9.39
CA LYS A 113 -1.47 -21.65 -9.11
C LYS A 113 -1.64 -21.86 -7.61
N ASP A 114 -2.85 -21.67 -7.10
CA ASP A 114 -3.20 -21.86 -5.69
C ASP A 114 -4.53 -22.62 -5.59
N GLU A 115 -4.45 -23.96 -5.57
CA GLU A 115 -5.63 -24.83 -5.60
C GLU A 115 -6.30 -25.00 -4.23
N LYS A 116 -5.56 -24.86 -3.12
CA LYS A 116 -6.08 -25.11 -1.77
C LYS A 116 -6.99 -23.99 -1.30
N ASP A 117 -6.47 -22.77 -1.28
CA ASP A 117 -7.16 -21.64 -0.63
C ASP A 117 -7.70 -20.63 -1.65
N ARG A 118 -7.27 -20.74 -2.92
CA ARG A 118 -7.53 -19.77 -4.00
C ARG A 118 -7.33 -18.33 -3.52
N ASN A 119 -6.31 -18.14 -2.68
CA ASN A 119 -5.97 -16.83 -2.15
C ASN A 119 -4.93 -16.13 -3.05
N TYR A 120 -4.18 -16.90 -3.83
CA TYR A 120 -3.19 -16.42 -4.79
C TYR A 120 -2.08 -15.61 -4.11
N TYR A 121 -1.61 -16.05 -2.95
CA TYR A 121 -0.65 -15.30 -2.12
C TYR A 121 0.56 -14.81 -2.92
N GLN A 122 1.16 -15.67 -3.75
CA GLN A 122 2.32 -15.28 -4.55
C GLN A 122 1.98 -14.22 -5.61
N LEU A 123 0.82 -14.32 -6.26
CA LEU A 123 0.34 -13.30 -7.21
C LEU A 123 0.08 -11.97 -6.50
N ARG A 124 -0.49 -11.99 -5.29
CA ARG A 124 -0.74 -10.79 -4.48
C ARG A 124 0.55 -10.10 -4.05
N GLU A 125 1.57 -10.87 -3.63
CA GLU A 125 2.89 -10.36 -3.28
C GLU A 125 3.60 -9.69 -4.47
N ASP A 126 3.60 -10.35 -5.62
CA ASP A 126 4.22 -9.84 -6.84
C ASP A 126 3.44 -8.62 -7.37
N TRP A 127 2.11 -8.62 -7.28
CA TRP A 127 1.27 -7.47 -7.62
C TRP A 127 1.56 -6.28 -6.69
N TRP A 128 1.66 -6.49 -5.38
CA TRP A 128 2.02 -5.41 -4.46
C TRP A 128 3.41 -4.86 -4.81
N THR A 129 4.41 -5.72 -4.94
CA THR A 129 5.79 -5.32 -5.27
C THR A 129 5.87 -4.52 -6.57
N ALA A 130 5.09 -4.92 -7.58
CA ALA A 130 5.02 -4.20 -8.86
C ALA A 130 4.37 -2.81 -8.75
N ASN A 131 3.36 -2.65 -7.88
CA ASN A 131 2.51 -1.44 -7.85
C ASN A 131 2.74 -0.52 -6.63
N ARG A 132 3.48 -0.96 -5.62
CA ARG A 132 3.68 -0.26 -4.33
C ARG A 132 4.15 1.19 -4.49
N HIS A 133 4.93 1.48 -5.52
CA HIS A 133 5.41 2.83 -5.82
C HIS A 133 4.28 3.79 -6.24
N THR A 134 3.33 3.32 -7.07
CA THR A 134 2.13 4.09 -7.45
C THR A 134 1.19 4.28 -6.27
N VAL A 135 1.05 3.26 -5.41
CA VAL A 135 0.22 3.36 -4.20
C VAL A 135 0.82 4.39 -3.22
N TRP A 136 2.13 4.41 -3.04
CA TRP A 136 2.82 5.44 -2.24
C TRP A 136 2.65 6.85 -2.86
N GLU A 137 2.67 6.91 -4.19
CA GLU A 137 2.38 8.14 -4.94
C GLU A 137 0.95 8.66 -4.74
N ALA A 138 -0.02 7.77 -4.60
CA ALA A 138 -1.38 8.18 -4.25
C ALA A 138 -1.48 8.59 -2.78
N LEU A 139 -0.87 7.81 -1.88
CA LEU A 139 -0.93 8.03 -0.43
C LEU A 139 -0.39 9.39 0.00
N THR A 140 0.74 9.81 -0.56
CA THR A 140 1.39 11.06 -0.09
C THR A 140 1.14 12.27 -1.01
N CYS A 141 0.15 12.19 -1.93
CA CYS A 141 0.01 13.17 -3.03
C CYS A 141 -0.22 14.60 -2.53
N ASP A 142 -0.96 14.73 -1.43
CA ASP A 142 -1.33 16.01 -0.83
C ASP A 142 -0.39 16.45 0.31
N VAL A 143 0.67 15.68 0.59
CA VAL A 143 1.66 16.00 1.62
C VAL A 143 2.61 17.07 1.09
N LYS A 144 2.94 18.08 1.90
CA LYS A 144 3.86 19.18 1.56
C LYS A 144 4.87 19.42 2.68
N GLY A 145 6.11 19.76 2.34
CA GLY A 145 7.18 20.16 3.25
C GLY A 145 7.74 19.05 4.16
N ASN A 146 7.21 17.82 4.08
CA ASN A 146 7.54 16.76 5.01
C ASN A 146 8.61 15.81 4.46
N ARG A 147 9.50 15.36 5.36
CA ARG A 147 10.60 14.45 5.05
C ARG A 147 10.49 13.16 5.85
N TYR A 148 10.73 12.02 5.22
CA TYR A 148 10.91 10.75 5.91
C TYR A 148 12.22 10.82 6.72
N PHE A 149 12.19 10.31 7.95
CA PHE A 149 13.27 10.51 8.92
C PHE A 149 14.56 9.75 8.58
N ARG A 150 14.47 8.67 7.80
CA ARG A 150 15.64 7.91 7.35
C ARG A 150 16.17 8.48 6.03
N PRO A 151 17.50 8.63 5.88
CA PRO A 151 18.10 9.06 4.62
C PRO A 151 18.12 7.87 3.64
N THR A 152 16.99 7.66 2.96
CA THR A 152 16.76 6.50 2.07
C THR A 152 16.78 6.86 0.60
N CYS A 153 16.99 8.14 0.27
CA CYS A 153 17.08 8.62 -1.11
C CYS A 153 18.54 8.68 -1.57
N GLY A 154 18.78 8.45 -2.86
CA GLY A 154 20.13 8.37 -3.42
C GLY A 154 20.71 6.96 -3.35
N GLY A 155 22.01 6.83 -3.62
CA GLY A 155 22.73 5.55 -3.54
C GLY A 155 23.41 5.36 -2.18
N GLU A 156 23.90 4.14 -1.92
CA GLU A 156 24.56 3.77 -0.66
C GLU A 156 25.67 4.73 -0.22
N LYS A 157 26.40 5.30 -1.17
CA LYS A 157 27.52 6.22 -0.89
C LYS A 157 27.09 7.64 -0.53
N ASN A 158 25.89 8.06 -0.91
CA ASN A 158 25.37 9.43 -0.69
C ASN A 158 23.88 9.38 -0.31
N PRO A 159 23.53 8.83 0.86
CA PRO A 159 22.16 8.77 1.33
C PRO A 159 21.65 10.17 1.68
N SER A 160 20.40 10.45 1.34
CA SER A 160 19.74 11.73 1.56
C SER A 160 18.31 11.54 2.04
N LEU A 161 17.81 12.52 2.79
CA LEU A 161 16.40 12.55 3.19
C LEU A 161 15.52 12.84 1.96
N THR A 162 14.26 12.42 2.03
CA THR A 162 13.27 12.80 1.02
C THR A 162 13.15 14.32 0.98
N PRO A 163 13.28 14.98 -0.18
CA PRO A 163 13.23 16.45 -0.26
C PRO A 163 11.84 17.02 0.04
N ASN A 164 10.76 16.34 -0.38
CA ASN A 164 9.37 16.75 -0.15
C ASN A 164 8.40 15.56 -0.24
N GLN A 165 7.18 15.74 0.26
CA GLN A 165 6.04 14.81 0.15
C GLN A 165 6.33 13.39 0.67
N CYS A 166 7.31 13.23 1.56
CA CYS A 166 7.78 11.91 1.99
C CYS A 166 8.22 11.02 0.81
N ARG A 167 8.80 11.58 -0.26
CA ARG A 167 9.26 10.84 -1.45
C ARG A 167 10.64 11.24 -1.87
N CYS A 168 11.38 10.29 -2.42
CA CYS A 168 12.61 10.59 -3.14
C CYS A 168 12.28 11.25 -4.48
N THR A 169 12.97 12.34 -4.82
CA THR A 169 12.84 12.99 -6.13
C THR A 169 13.49 12.15 -7.21
N LYS A 170 13.00 12.32 -8.44
CA LYS A 170 13.65 11.82 -9.64
C LYS A 170 15.06 12.41 -9.73
N SER A 171 16.10 11.59 -9.63
CA SER A 171 17.32 11.87 -10.38
C SER A 171 17.04 11.51 -11.84
N SER A 172 17.52 12.32 -12.79
CA SER A 172 17.34 12.08 -14.23
C SER A 172 17.74 10.64 -14.59
N GLY A 173 16.77 9.82 -15.01
CA GLY A 173 16.97 8.42 -15.41
C GLY A 173 16.60 7.33 -14.38
N ALA A 174 16.28 7.68 -13.13
CA ALA A 174 15.85 6.69 -12.11
C ALA A 174 14.33 6.50 -12.07
N LYS A 175 13.87 5.30 -11.64
CA LYS A 175 12.44 5.00 -11.46
C LYS A 175 11.81 6.03 -10.51
N ALA A 176 10.80 6.74 -11.00
CA ALA A 176 10.07 7.75 -10.25
C ALA A 176 9.42 7.16 -8.99
N ASN A 177 9.28 7.98 -7.93
CA ASN A 177 8.47 7.65 -6.74
C ASN A 177 8.96 6.45 -5.94
N GLN A 178 10.28 6.35 -5.72
CA GLN A 178 10.84 5.36 -4.81
C GLN A 178 10.23 5.52 -3.41
N VAL A 179 9.61 4.44 -2.93
CA VAL A 179 9.06 4.36 -1.58
C VAL A 179 10.24 4.38 -0.59
N PRO A 180 10.33 5.37 0.30
CA PRO A 180 11.47 5.51 1.22
C PRO A 180 11.40 4.53 2.41
N THR A 181 10.33 3.76 2.52
CA THR A 181 10.12 2.80 3.60
C THR A 181 10.09 1.35 3.11
N TYR A 182 10.44 0.44 4.01
CA TYR A 182 10.33 -1.00 3.85
C TYR A 182 9.39 -1.61 4.90
N PHE A 183 8.57 -0.79 5.59
CA PHE A 183 7.63 -1.27 6.60
C PHE A 183 6.63 -2.29 6.03
N ASP A 184 6.28 -2.19 4.76
CA ASP A 184 5.48 -3.20 4.07
C ASP A 184 6.19 -4.57 3.93
N TYR A 185 7.49 -4.67 4.18
CA TYR A 185 8.20 -5.94 4.27
C TYR A 185 8.55 -6.35 5.72
N VAL A 186 8.07 -5.58 6.71
CA VAL A 186 8.19 -5.92 8.13
C VAL A 186 6.89 -6.60 8.60
N PRO A 187 6.94 -7.76 9.28
CA PRO A 187 5.75 -8.41 9.83
C PRO A 187 4.90 -7.46 10.68
N GLN A 188 3.57 -7.48 10.51
CA GLN A 188 2.66 -6.51 11.12
C GLN A 188 2.81 -6.37 12.64
N TYR A 189 3.05 -7.48 13.34
CA TYR A 189 3.26 -7.49 14.79
C TYR A 189 4.47 -6.65 15.25
N LEU A 190 5.45 -6.37 14.38
CA LEU A 190 6.69 -5.66 14.70
C LEU A 190 6.68 -4.17 14.31
N ARG A 191 5.57 -3.64 13.77
CA ARG A 191 5.49 -2.26 13.23
C ARG A 191 4.92 -1.24 14.22
#